data_AF-A0A7V8F670-F1
#
_entry.id   AF-A0A7V8F670-F1
#
_cell.length_a   1.000
_cell.length_b   1.000
_cell.length_c   1.000
_cell.angle_alpha   90.00
_cell.angle_beta   90.00
_cell.angle_gamma   90.00
#
_symmetry.space_group_name_H-M   'P 1'
#
loop_
_entity.id
_entity.type
_entity.pdbx_description
1 polymer ?
#
loop_
_entity_poly.entity_id
_entity_poly.type
_entity_poly.pdbx_seq_one_letter_code
_entity_poly.pdbx_strand_id
1 'polypeptide(L)' 'MPQGKPAGVRCVQLTDDNRCAIFGRPERPKVCGGLKPDASMCGPDDLYALRWLRELEQATAP' A
#
# COMPACT_ATOMS: atom_id res chain seq x y z
N MET A 1 3.09 10.12 -9.36
CA MET A 1 3.00 10.86 -8.07
C MET A 1 4.39 11.38 -7.71
N PRO A 2 4.73 12.63 -8.10
CA PRO A 2 6.05 13.20 -7.84
C PRO A 2 6.40 13.30 -6.35
N GLN A 3 5.39 13.49 -5.49
CA GLN A 3 5.55 13.63 -4.03
C GLN A 3 5.13 12.38 -3.24
N GLY A 4 4.99 11.23 -3.90
CA GLY A 4 4.53 9.99 -3.25
C GLY A 4 3.04 10.03 -2.85
N LYS A 5 2.63 9.03 -2.05
CA LYS A 5 1.28 8.91 -1.48
C LYS A 5 1.35 9.36 -0.03
N PRO A 6 0.46 10.24 0.45
CA PRO A 6 0.38 10.51 1.89
C PRO A 6 0.02 9.24 2.68
N ALA A 7 0.46 9.20 3.95
CA ALA A 7 0.06 8.18 4.91
C ALA A 7 -1.46 8.20 5.11
N GLY A 8 -2.07 7.04 5.34
CA GLY A 8 -3.52 6.91 5.52
C GLY A 8 -4.40 7.19 4.29
N VAL A 9 -3.86 7.76 3.20
CA VAL A 9 -4.64 8.08 1.99
C VAL A 9 -4.74 6.86 1.07
N ARG A 10 -5.97 6.56 0.60
CA ARG A 10 -6.21 5.51 -0.40
C ARG A 10 -5.54 5.87 -1.73
N CYS A 11 -4.87 4.90 -2.35
CA CYS A 11 -4.22 5.13 -3.64
C CYS A 11 -5.26 5.38 -4.74
N VAL A 12 -5.08 6.45 -5.52
CA VAL A 12 -5.99 6.85 -6.62
C VAL A 12 -6.05 5.82 -7.75
N GLN A 13 -5.03 4.95 -7.86
CA GLN A 13 -4.95 3.91 -8.89
C GLN A 13 -5.62 2.59 -8.48
N LEU A 14 -6.25 2.51 -7.30
CA LEU A 14 -6.99 1.33 -6.88
C LEU A 14 -8.43 1.37 -7.40
N THR A 15 -8.83 0.33 -8.12
CA THR A 15 -10.21 0.05 -8.51
C THR A 15 -11.07 -0.31 -7.29
N ASP A 16 -12.39 -0.43 -7.47
CA ASP A 16 -13.32 -0.74 -6.37
C ASP A 16 -13.08 -2.11 -5.73
N ASP A 17 -12.53 -3.06 -6.49
CA ASP A 17 -12.10 -4.40 -6.04
C ASP A 17 -10.63 -4.43 -5.55
N ASN A 18 -10.04 -3.27 -5.25
CA ASN A 18 -8.67 -3.11 -4.74
C ASN A 18 -7.56 -3.65 -5.64
N ARG A 19 -7.77 -3.68 -6.97
CA ARG A 19 -6.73 -3.96 -7.96
C ARG A 19 -6.07 -2.66 -8.44
N CYS A 20 -4.82 -2.75 -8.89
CA CYS A 20 -4.11 -1.59 -9.43
C CYS A 20 -4.43 -1.39 -10.92
N ALA A 21 -5.05 -0.27 -11.27
CA ALA A 21 -5.43 0.09 -12.65
C ALA A 21 -4.23 0.24 -13.59
N ILE A 22 -3.02 0.45 -13.05
CA ILE A 22 -1.77 0.57 -13.81
C ILE A 22 -0.81 -0.61 -13.55
N PHE A 23 -1.32 -1.77 -13.16
CA PHE A 23 -0.51 -2.97 -12.96
C PHE A 23 0.27 -3.33 -14.24
N GLY A 24 1.59 -3.55 -14.11
CA GLY A 24 2.47 -3.90 -15.24
C GLY A 24 2.91 -2.72 -16.11
N ARG A 25 2.39 -1.51 -15.87
CA ARG A 25 2.76 -0.33 -16.66
C ARG A 25 3.99 0.40 -16.11
N PRO A 26 4.77 1.12 -16.96
CA PRO A 26 5.93 1.89 -16.52
C PRO A 26 5.63 2.99 -15.50
N GLU A 27 4.40 3.52 -15.48
CA GLU A 27 3.98 4.57 -14.56
C GLU A 27 3.72 4.05 -13.13
N ARG A 28 3.66 2.73 -12.94
CA ARG A 28 3.47 2.13 -11.61
C ARG A 28 4.68 2.46 -10.72
N PRO A 29 4.48 3.07 -9.54
CA PRO A 29 5.59 3.41 -8.65
C PRO A 29 6.44 2.17 -8.31
N LYS A 30 7.77 2.32 -8.35
CA LYS A 30 8.73 1.22 -8.09
C LYS A 30 8.47 0.53 -6.75
N VAL A 31 8.15 1.30 -5.71
CA VAL A 31 7.82 0.76 -4.37
C VAL A 31 6.65 -0.22 -4.41
N CYS A 32 5.63 0.02 -5.24
CA CYS A 32 4.48 -0.87 -5.35
C CYS A 32 4.80 -2.21 -6.04
N GLY A 33 5.90 -2.30 -6.79
CA GLY A 33 6.40 -3.55 -7.37
C GLY A 33 7.47 -4.24 -6.52
N GLY A 34 8.20 -3.46 -5.73
CA GLY A 34 9.24 -3.94 -4.82
C GLY A 34 8.70 -4.47 -3.48
N LEU A 35 7.57 -3.94 -3.00
CA LEU A 35 6.92 -4.45 -1.79
C LEU A 35 6.31 -5.83 -2.08
N LYS A 36 6.85 -6.86 -1.43
CA LYS A 36 6.32 -8.22 -1.49
C LYS A 36 5.39 -8.47 -0.31
N PRO A 37 4.27 -9.21 -0.50
CA PRO A 37 3.43 -9.62 0.60
C PRO A 37 4.23 -10.53 1.53
N ASP A 38 4.04 -10.34 2.83
CA ASP A 38 4.61 -11.19 3.88
C ASP A 38 3.51 -11.62 4.84
N ALA A 39 3.62 -12.83 5.40
CA ALA A 39 2.59 -13.37 6.29
C ALA A 39 2.36 -12.50 7.53
N SER A 40 3.41 -11.88 8.07
CA SER A 40 3.31 -10.97 9.22
C SER A 40 2.62 -9.65 8.87
N MET A 41 2.69 -9.22 7.61
CA MET A 41 2.03 -8.02 7.11
C MET A 41 0.56 -8.30 6.76
N CYS A 42 0.29 -9.39 6.04
CA CYS A 42 -1.04 -9.68 5.52
C CYS A 42 -1.98 -10.23 6.61
N GLY A 43 -1.48 -11.11 7.48
CA GLY A 43 -2.27 -11.76 8.51
C GLY A 43 -3.53 -12.46 7.98
N PRO A 44 -4.59 -12.57 8.81
CA PRO A 44 -5.79 -13.35 8.48
C PRO A 44 -6.79 -12.63 7.57
N ASP A 45 -6.78 -11.29 7.53
CA ASP A 45 -7.76 -10.49 6.79
C ASP A 45 -7.25 -9.06 6.49
N ASP A 46 -8.00 -8.34 5.64
CA ASP A 46 -7.66 -6.97 5.23
C ASP A 46 -7.63 -6.00 6.43
N LEU A 47 -8.47 -6.22 7.45
CA LEU A 47 -8.50 -5.35 8.63
C LEU A 47 -7.21 -5.49 9.44
N TYR A 48 -6.67 -6.70 9.57
CA TYR A 48 -5.37 -6.95 10.18
C TYR A 48 -4.27 -6.22 9.43
N ALA A 49 -4.19 -6.39 8.10
CA ALA A 49 -3.16 -5.75 7.29
C ALA A 49 -3.22 -4.21 7.41
N LEU A 50 -4.43 -3.64 7.43
CA LEU A 50 -4.62 -2.20 7.61
C LEU A 50 -4.22 -1.71 9.00
N ARG A 51 -4.45 -2.48 10.07
CA ARG A 51 -3.96 -2.14 11.42
C ARG A 51 -2.44 -2.18 11.47
N TRP A 52 -1.84 -3.25 10.95
CA TRP A 52 -0.38 -3.41 10.88
C TRP A 52 0.28 -2.23 10.16
N LEU A 53 -0.28 -1.79 9.03
CA LEU A 53 0.21 -0.62 8.30
C LEU A 53 0.10 0.67 9.12
N ARG A 54 -0.99 0.88 9.87
CA ARG A 54 -1.14 2.07 10.74
C ARG A 54 -0.13 2.08 11.89
N GLU A 55 0.13 0.93 12.49
CA GLU A 55 1.13 0.80 13.56
C GLU A 55 2.51 1.22 13.05
N LEU A 56 2.88 0.79 11.84
CA LEU A 56 4.12 1.23 11.20
C LEU A 56 4.12 2.73 10.89
N GLU A 57 3.06 3.26 10.31
CA GLU A 57 2.95 4.70 10.02
C GLU A 57 3.14 5.54 11.29
N GLN A 58 2.59 5.12 12.43
CA GLN A 58 2.78 5.77 13.73
C GLN A 58 4.21 5.62 14.25
N ALA A 59 4.78 4.42 14.18
CA ALA A 59 6.14 4.15 14.66
C ALA A 59 7.22 4.89 13.86
N THR A 60 6.94 5.21 12.59
CA THR A 60 7.87 5.94 11.70
C THR A 60 7.47 7.40 11.47
N ALA A 61 6.52 7.93 12.25
CA ALA A 61 6.15 9.34 12.17
C ALA A 61 7.35 10.22 12.56
N PRO A 62 7.66 11.30 11.80
CA PRO A 62 8.77 12.20 12.08
C PRO A 62 8.55 13.06 13.34
#